data_AF-A0A956VKW6-F1
#
_entry.id   AF-A0A956VKW6-F1
#
_cell.length_a   1.000
_cell.length_b   1.000
_cell.length_c   1.000
_cell.angle_alpha   90.00
_cell.angle_beta   90.00
_cell.angle_gamma   90.00
#
_symmetry.space_group_name_H-M   'P 1'
#
loop_
_entity.id
_entity.type
_entity.pdbx_description
1 polymer ?
#
loop_
_entity_poly.entity_id
_entity_poly.type
_entity_poly.pdbx_seq_one_letter_code
_entity_poly.pdbx_strand_id
1 'polypeptide(L)'
;MTSEPVRLTDIFTNAAAIADYTGAAVVEPGHLLEAIEHLREGRPWQFAEDAPVRSPLGRSGQRAAVPAALRDLAQRWFKRLESDPLAELGPVEVEELKGEIENLGR
;
A
#
# COMPACT_ATOMS: atom_id res chain seq x y z
N MET A 1 8.33 -11.80 18.39
CA MET A 1 7.28 -11.93 17.36
C MET A 1 7.94 -11.66 16.03
N THR A 2 8.03 -12.65 15.15
CA THR A 2 8.54 -12.47 13.78
C THR A 2 7.46 -11.72 13.01
N SER A 3 7.73 -10.47 12.61
CA SER A 3 6.85 -9.77 11.66
C SER A 3 6.70 -10.66 10.42
N GLU A 4 5.48 -10.84 9.95
CA GLU A 4 5.24 -11.58 8.72
C GLU A 4 5.94 -10.87 7.54
N PRO A 5 6.50 -11.63 6.59
CA PRO A 5 7.10 -11.05 5.40
C PRO A 5 6.04 -10.29 4.60
N VAL A 6 6.35 -9.06 4.19
CA VAL A 6 5.41 -8.18 3.49
C VAL A 6 5.86 -8.01 2.05
N ARG A 7 4.96 -8.20 1.08
CA ARG A 7 5.28 -7.97 -0.34
C ARG A 7 5.03 -6.51 -0.71
N LEU A 8 5.88 -5.98 -1.58
CA LEU A 8 5.75 -4.63 -2.11
C LEU A 8 4.37 -4.43 -2.79
N THR A 9 3.92 -5.40 -3.57
CA THR A 9 2.62 -5.36 -4.25
C THR A 9 1.44 -5.33 -3.28
N ASP A 10 1.57 -6.00 -2.13
CA ASP A 10 0.52 -6.05 -1.12
C ASP A 10 0.40 -4.71 -0.42
N ILE A 11 1.52 -4.02 -0.15
CA ILE A 11 1.51 -2.65 0.39
C ILE A 11 0.75 -1.71 -0.53
N PHE A 12 1.09 -1.68 -1.83
CA PHE A 12 0.41 -0.78 -2.78
C PHE A 12 -1.06 -1.14 -2.99
N THR A 13 -1.39 -2.43 -3.02
CA THR A 13 -2.77 -2.90 -3.16
C THR A 13 -3.60 -2.49 -1.95
N ASN A 14 -3.08 -2.71 -0.74
CA ASN A 14 -3.73 -2.28 0.49
C ASN A 14 -3.87 -0.76 0.51
N ALA A 15 -2.79 0.01 0.30
CA ALA A 15 -2.83 1.48 0.30
C ALA A 15 -3.89 2.06 -0.67
N ALA A 16 -4.05 1.46 -1.86
CA ALA A 16 -5.10 1.84 -2.80
C ALA A 16 -6.52 1.52 -2.26
N ALA A 17 -6.67 0.39 -1.56
CA ALA A 17 -7.91 0.04 -0.88
C ALA A 17 -8.22 0.99 0.29
N ILE A 18 -7.22 1.38 1.08
CA ILE A 18 -7.36 2.39 2.15
C ILE A 18 -7.83 3.73 1.56
N ALA A 19 -7.17 4.20 0.50
CA ALA A 19 -7.55 5.45 -0.17
C ALA A 19 -8.99 5.40 -0.71
N ASP A 20 -9.39 4.29 -1.34
CA ASP A 20 -10.76 4.13 -1.84
C ASP A 20 -11.81 4.04 -0.72
N TYR A 21 -11.46 3.38 0.39
CA TYR A 21 -12.31 3.25 1.58
C TYR A 21 -12.54 4.61 2.26
N THR A 22 -11.47 5.37 2.45
CA THR A 22 -11.51 6.73 3.04
C THR A 22 -12.10 7.78 2.10
N GLY A 23 -12.36 7.42 0.84
CA GLY A 23 -12.89 8.33 -0.17
C GLY A 23 -11.86 9.35 -0.68
N ALA A 24 -10.57 9.07 -0.49
CA ALA A 24 -9.48 9.90 -0.98
C ALA A 24 -9.41 9.85 -2.51
N ALA A 25 -9.31 11.03 -3.13
CA ALA A 25 -9.15 11.14 -4.58
C ALA A 25 -7.75 10.71 -5.06
N VAL A 26 -6.78 10.66 -4.14
CA VAL A 26 -5.36 10.40 -4.40
C VAL A 26 -4.81 9.45 -3.33
N VAL A 27 -3.92 8.55 -3.73
CA VAL A 27 -3.16 7.74 -2.77
C VAL A 27 -2.04 8.60 -2.19
N GLU A 28 -2.10 8.87 -0.90
CA GLU A 28 -1.11 9.64 -0.16
C GLU A 28 -0.09 8.74 0.56
N PRO A 29 1.10 9.27 0.92
CA PRO A 29 2.10 8.55 1.73
C PRO A 29 1.53 7.91 2.99
N GLY A 30 0.58 8.58 3.67
CA GLY A 30 -0.09 8.05 4.86
C GLY A 30 -0.79 6.70 4.62
N HIS A 31 -1.43 6.51 3.46
CA HIS A 31 -2.06 5.24 3.13
C HIS A 31 -1.06 4.11 2.93
N LEU A 32 0.16 4.40 2.47
CA LEU A 32 1.21 3.37 2.36
C LEU A 32 1.76 2.98 3.73
N LEU A 33 1.97 3.96 4.62
CA LEU A 33 2.41 3.70 5.99
C LEU A 33 1.39 2.85 6.74
N GLU A 34 0.11 3.21 6.62
CA GLU A 34 -0.98 2.43 7.20
C GLU A 34 -1.01 1.01 6.62
N ALA A 35 -0.92 0.84 5.30
CA ALA A 35 -0.86 -0.49 4.68
C ALA A 35 0.30 -1.34 5.23
N ILE A 36 1.48 -0.75 5.46
CA ILE A 36 2.63 -1.44 6.05
C ILE A 36 2.34 -1.89 7.48
N GLU A 37 1.71 -1.03 8.30
CA GLU A 37 1.35 -1.36 9.68
C GLU A 37 0.38 -2.53 9.74
N HIS A 38 -0.70 -2.50 8.96
CA HIS A 38 -1.70 -3.56 8.93
C HIS A 38 -1.10 -4.91 8.49
N LEU A 39 -0.29 -4.91 7.43
CA LEU A 39 0.36 -6.12 6.93
C LEU A 39 1.34 -6.72 7.95
N ARG A 40 2.09 -5.88 8.67
CA ARG A 40 3.06 -6.36 9.68
C ARG A 40 2.43 -6.96 10.92
N GLU A 41 1.23 -6.53 11.26
CA GLU A 41 0.47 -7.03 12.41
C GLU A 41 -0.27 -8.34 12.10
N GLY A 42 -0.14 -8.86 10.87
CA GLY A 42 -0.90 -10.02 10.41
C GLY A 42 -2.40 -9.77 10.42
N ARG A 43 -2.81 -8.49 10.36
CA ARG A 43 -4.21 -8.09 10.27
C ARG A 43 -4.53 -7.98 8.79
N PRO A 44 -5.18 -9.00 8.18
CA PRO A 44 -5.75 -8.79 6.85
C PRO A 44 -6.67 -7.58 6.96
N TRP A 45 -6.58 -6.64 6.01
CA TRP A 45 -7.37 -5.42 6.03
C TRP A 45 -8.86 -5.75 6.24
N GLN A 46 -9.33 -5.58 7.49
CA GLN A 46 -10.56 -6.19 8.03
C GLN A 46 -11.83 -5.43 7.64
N PHE A 47 -11.71 -4.35 6.87
CA PHE A 47 -12.87 -3.62 6.37
C PHE A 47 -13.68 -4.43 5.34
N ALA A 48 -13.35 -5.68 5.01
CA ALA A 48 -14.25 -6.50 4.19
C ALA A 48 -15.62 -6.76 4.86
N GLU A 49 -15.72 -6.74 6.19
CA GLU A 49 -16.99 -7.03 6.90
C GLU A 49 -17.87 -5.77 7.08
N ASP A 50 -17.28 -4.59 7.29
CA ASP A 50 -18.00 -3.32 7.49
C ASP A 50 -17.80 -2.29 6.35
N ALA A 51 -17.04 -2.62 5.30
CA ALA A 51 -17.00 -1.77 4.11
C ALA A 51 -18.40 -1.70 3.54
N PRO A 52 -18.88 -0.50 3.16
CA PRO A 52 -20.12 -0.41 2.40
C PRO A 52 -19.98 -1.36 1.21
N VAL A 53 -20.86 -2.36 1.11
CA VAL A 53 -20.90 -3.33 0.01
C VAL A 53 -21.06 -2.53 -1.28
N ARG A 54 -19.94 -2.16 -1.90
CA ARG A 54 -19.95 -1.45 -3.17
C ARG A 54 -20.31 -2.48 -4.22
N SER A 55 -21.42 -2.22 -4.91
CA SER A 55 -21.90 -3.08 -5.98
C SER A 55 -20.75 -3.37 -6.97
N PRO A 56 -20.49 -4.64 -7.33
CA PRO A 56 -19.52 -4.98 -8.37
C PRO A 56 -19.87 -4.37 -9.74
N LEU A 57 -21.10 -3.83 -9.87
CA LEU A 57 -21.61 -3.15 -11.06
C LEU A 57 -21.81 -1.64 -10.85
N GLY A 58 -21.39 -1.06 -9.71
CA GLY A 58 -21.85 0.26 -9.28
C GLY A 58 -20.87 1.08 -8.44
N ARG A 59 -19.70 1.39 -9.01
CA ARG A 59 -19.08 2.73 -9.04
C ARG A 59 -17.96 2.69 -10.08
N SER A 60 -18.31 2.94 -11.33
CA SER A 60 -17.33 3.53 -12.24
C SER A 60 -16.95 4.90 -11.68
N GLY A 61 -15.68 5.17 -11.44
CA GLY A 61 -15.23 6.52 -11.76
C GLY A 61 -13.87 6.95 -11.26
N GLN A 62 -13.50 6.72 -10.00
CA GLN A 62 -12.25 7.26 -9.49
C GLN A 62 -11.56 6.26 -8.57
N ARG A 63 -10.82 5.34 -9.20
CA ARG A 63 -9.70 4.72 -8.50
C ARG A 63 -8.78 5.87 -8.08
N ALA A 64 -8.41 5.93 -6.80
CA ALA A 64 -7.56 7.00 -6.30
C ALA A 64 -6.35 7.17 -7.21
N ALA A 65 -6.10 8.40 -7.65
CA ALA A 65 -4.96 8.68 -8.52
C ALA A 65 -3.67 8.42 -7.72
N VAL A 66 -2.70 7.76 -8.33
CA VAL A 66 -1.38 7.58 -7.70
C VAL A 66 -0.47 8.73 -8.16
N PRO A 67 0.07 9.57 -7.27
CA PRO A 67 1.04 10.62 -7.61
C PRO A 67 2.26 10.07 -8.34
N ALA A 68 2.88 10.88 -9.22
CA ALA A 68 4.09 10.49 -9.94
C ALA A 68 5.21 10.04 -9.00
N ALA A 69 5.45 10.79 -7.91
CA ALA A 69 6.48 10.46 -6.93
C ALA A 69 6.29 9.07 -6.29
N LEU A 70 5.05 8.67 -6.00
CA LEU A 70 4.76 7.33 -5.46
C LEU A 70 4.92 6.24 -6.53
N ARG A 71 4.62 6.53 -7.80
CA ARG A 71 4.93 5.61 -8.91
C ARG A 71 6.43 5.42 -9.09
N ASP A 72 7.20 6.50 -9.02
CA ASP A 72 8.65 6.47 -9.14
C ASP A 72 9.26 5.66 -7.98
N LEU A 73 8.78 5.88 -6.75
CA LEU A 73 9.15 5.06 -5.59
C LEU A 73 8.86 3.58 -5.84
N ALA A 74 7.63 3.24 -6.27
CA ALA A 74 7.24 1.87 -6.57
C ALA A 74 8.15 1.22 -7.61
N GLN A 75 8.46 1.94 -8.70
CA GLN A 75 9.32 1.45 -9.77
C GLN A 75 10.76 1.23 -9.30
N ARG A 76 11.32 2.13 -8.48
CA ARG A 76 12.67 1.96 -7.92
C ARG A 76 12.76 0.72 -7.03
N TRP A 77 11.78 0.54 -6.15
CA TRP A 77 11.72 -0.61 -5.25
C TRP A 77 11.48 -1.90 -6.00
N PHE A 78 10.56 -1.91 -6.97
CA PHE A 78 10.33 -3.09 -7.80
C PHE A 78 11.59 -3.51 -8.56
N LYS A 79 12.35 -2.55 -9.10
CA LYS A 79 13.65 -2.83 -9.74
C LYS A 79 14.69 -3.35 -8.76
N ARG A 80 14.72 -2.83 -7.52
CA ARG A 80 15.62 -3.31 -6.46
C ARG A 80 15.33 -4.76 -6.08
N LEU A 81 14.06 -5.16 -6.11
CA LEU A 81 13.60 -6.53 -5.89
C LEU A 81 13.69 -7.42 -7.15
N GLU A 82 14.64 -7.12 -8.05
CA GLU A 82 14.85 -7.86 -9.31
C GLU A 82 13.62 -7.97 -10.21
N SER A 83 12.63 -7.08 -10.04
CA SER A 83 11.33 -7.11 -10.74
C SER A 83 10.49 -8.35 -10.42
N ASP A 84 10.67 -8.95 -9.24
CA ASP A 84 9.84 -10.05 -8.76
C ASP A 84 8.62 -9.51 -7.96
N PRO A 85 7.38 -9.69 -8.43
CA PRO A 85 6.19 -9.27 -7.70
C PRO A 85 5.91 -10.09 -6.43
N LEU A 86 6.54 -11.25 -6.29
CA LEU A 86 6.42 -12.11 -5.11
C LEU A 86 7.53 -11.88 -4.09
N ALA A 87 8.51 -11.02 -4.40
CA ALA A 87 9.60 -10.70 -3.49
C ALA A 87 9.06 -10.12 -2.18
N GLU A 88 9.56 -10.68 -1.09
CA GLU A 88 9.21 -10.32 0.27
C GLU A 88 10.22 -9.31 0.82
N LEU A 89 9.72 -8.26 1.46
CA LEU A 89 10.53 -7.26 2.13
C LEU A 89 10.90 -7.76 3.53
N GLY A 90 12.19 -7.84 3.80
CA GLY A 90 12.71 -8.06 5.14
C GLY A 90 12.51 -6.85 6.06
N PRO A 91 12.71 -6.99 7.38
CA PRO A 91 12.48 -5.90 8.34
C PRO A 91 13.27 -4.63 8.04
N VAL A 92 14.51 -4.75 7.55
CA VAL A 92 15.36 -3.61 7.18
C VAL A 92 14.78 -2.88 5.98
N GLU A 93 14.38 -3.62 4.94
CA GLU A 93 13.82 -3.06 3.71
C GLU A 93 12.48 -2.37 3.96
N VAL A 94 11.67 -2.91 4.87
CA VAL A 94 10.43 -2.26 5.31
C VAL A 94 10.71 -0.91 5.98
N GLU A 95 11.68 -0.84 6.89
CA GLU A 95 12.03 0.44 7.54
C GLU A 95 12.68 1.43 6.56
N GLU A 96 13.50 0.96 5.61
CA GLU A 96 14.02 1.78 4.51
C GLU A 96 12.88 2.37 3.66
N LEU A 97 11.92 1.53 3.25
CA LEU A 97 10.76 1.95 2.47
C LEU A 97 9.90 2.95 3.23
N LYS A 98 9.64 2.72 4.52
CA LYS A 98 8.91 3.67 5.39
C LYS A 98 9.60 5.02 5.43
N GLY A 99 10.93 5.05 5.61
CA GLY A 99 11.70 6.30 5.61
C GLY A 99 11.60 7.06 4.29
N GLU A 100 11.62 6.37 3.15
CA GLU A 100 11.38 7.01 1.84
C GLU A 100 9.96 7.55 1.71
N ILE A 101 8.94 6.81 2.16
CA ILE A 101 7.54 7.24 2.15
C ILE A 101 7.33 8.49 3.02
N GLU A 102 7.89 8.51 4.23
CA GLU A 102 7.81 9.66 5.14
C GLU A 102 8.44 10.91 4.53
N ASN A 103 9.55 10.75 3.80
CA ASN A 103 10.18 11.85 3.09
C ASN A 103 9.35 12.39 1.91
N LEU A 104 8.43 11.59 1.34
CA LEU A 104 7.47 12.06 0.33
C LEU A 104 6.29 12.83 0.93
N GLY A 105 6.00 12.65 2.22
CA GLY A 105 4.91 13.33 2.93
C GLY A 105 5.30 14.68 3.56
N ARG A 106 6.57 15.09 3.44
CA ARG A 106 7.11 16.37 3.90
C ARG A 106 7.17 17.37 2.77
#